data_AF-A0ABD5PT75-F1
#
_entry.id   AF-A0ABD5PT75-F1
#
_cell.length_a   1.000
_cell.length_b   1.000
_cell.length_c   1.000
_cell.angle_alpha   90.00
_cell.angle_beta   90.00
_cell.angle_gamma   90.00
#
_symmetry.space_group_name_H-M   'P 1'
#
loop_
_entity.id
_entity.type
_entity.pdbx_description
1 polymer ?
#
loop_
_entity_poly.entity_id
_entity_poly.type
_entity_poly.pdbx_seq_one_letter_code
_entity_poly.pdbx_strand_id
1 'polypeptide(L)'
;MGLGSTAKKIQALSDRAEAMYRQVQELQQRITNLEEEVDDTHDTVSRMDHQLTEQRALLLAIADEHGLDGEEILAQAAIDEADELAAEDEGEADAADATTDESDEASEASVE
;
A
#
# COMPACT_ATOMS: atom_id res chain seq x y z
N MET A 1 -36.29 -13.83 41.77
CA MET A 1 -35.04 -13.34 41.16
C MET A 1 -35.24 -13.24 39.66
N GLY A 2 -35.60 -12.07 39.11
CA GLY A 2 -35.93 -11.99 37.67
C GLY A 2 -36.01 -10.58 37.10
N LEU A 3 -36.46 -9.60 37.88
CA LEU A 3 -36.54 -8.20 37.43
C LEU A 3 -35.16 -7.51 37.40
N GLY A 4 -34.27 -7.83 38.35
CA GLY A 4 -32.92 -7.25 38.41
C GLY A 4 -31.99 -7.69 37.28
N SER A 5 -32.15 -8.92 36.76
CA SER A 5 -31.36 -9.41 35.62
C SER A 5 -31.74 -8.74 34.30
N THR A 6 -33.01 -8.34 34.13
CA THR A 6 -33.47 -7.63 32.93
C THR A 6 -33.02 -6.18 32.95
N ALA A 7 -33.12 -5.51 34.10
CA ALA A 7 -32.57 -4.16 34.28
C ALA A 7 -31.05 -4.13 34.00
N LYS A 8 -30.29 -5.11 34.49
CA LYS A 8 -28.85 -5.23 34.23
C LYS A 8 -28.51 -5.48 32.75
N LYS A 9 -29.33 -6.25 32.03
CA LYS A 9 -29.16 -6.45 30.58
C LYS A 9 -29.44 -5.17 29.78
N ILE A 10 -30.45 -4.39 30.19
CA ILE A 10 -30.74 -3.09 29.57
C ILE A 10 -29.58 -2.13 29.81
N GLN A 11 -29.05 -2.08 31.03
CA GLN A 11 -27.87 -1.26 31.33
C GLN A 11 -26.65 -1.67 30.50
N ALA A 12 -26.33 -2.97 30.44
CA ALA A 12 -25.20 -3.46 29.64
C ALA A 12 -25.37 -3.20 28.13
N LEU A 13 -26.60 -3.23 27.62
CA LEU A 13 -26.90 -2.86 26.23
C LEU A 13 -26.66 -1.36 26.01
N SER A 14 -27.07 -0.51 26.94
CA SER A 14 -26.82 0.94 26.90
C SER A 14 -25.33 1.25 26.94
N ASP A 15 -24.58 0.62 27.85
CA ASP A 15 -23.12 0.80 27.97
C ASP A 15 -22.41 0.39 26.67
N ARG A 16 -22.85 -0.72 26.05
CA ARG A 16 -22.32 -1.18 24.76
C ARG A 16 -22.71 -0.26 23.61
N ALA A 17 -23.93 0.26 23.61
CA ALA A 17 -24.38 1.23 22.62
C ALA A 17 -23.58 2.55 22.73
N GLU A 18 -23.29 3.01 23.94
CA GLU A 18 -22.45 4.19 24.17
C GLU A 18 -21.01 3.96 23.69
N ALA A 19 -20.42 2.80 23.98
CA ALA A 19 -19.09 2.46 23.49
C ALA A 19 -19.04 2.40 21.96
N MET A 20 -20.05 1.79 21.33
CA MET A 20 -20.16 1.76 19.87
C MET A 20 -20.32 3.16 19.27
N TYR A 21 -21.15 4.01 19.88
CA TYR A 21 -21.32 5.40 19.45
C TYR A 21 -19.98 6.14 19.49
N ARG A 22 -19.22 6.04 20.59
CA ARG A 22 -17.90 6.66 20.69
C ARG A 22 -16.94 6.14 19.62
N GLN A 23 -16.93 4.83 19.36
CA GLN A 23 -16.09 4.23 18.33
C GLN A 23 -16.45 4.70 16.92
N VAL A 24 -17.73 4.89 16.62
CA VAL A 24 -18.18 5.44 15.33
C VAL A 24 -17.76 6.89 15.19
N GLN A 25 -17.85 7.69 16.25
CA GLN A 25 -17.37 9.08 16.22
C GLN A 25 -15.86 9.17 15.99
N GLU A 26 -15.07 8.32 16.64
CA GLU A 26 -13.62 8.26 16.44
C GLU A 26 -13.27 7.82 15.01
N LEU A 27 -13.98 6.82 14.47
CA LEU A 27 -13.81 6.38 13.10
C LEU A 27 -14.16 7.49 12.10
N GLN A 28 -15.26 8.21 12.34
CA GLN A 28 -15.65 9.35 11.52
C GLN A 28 -14.53 10.42 11.51
N GLN A 29 -14.00 10.77 12.68
CA GLN A 29 -12.91 11.74 12.78
C GLN A 29 -11.67 11.28 12.02
N ARG A 30 -11.31 9.99 12.16
CA ARG A 30 -10.17 9.42 11.46
C ARG A 30 -10.35 9.45 9.94
N ILE A 31 -11.56 9.19 9.45
CA ILE A 31 -11.86 9.27 8.02
C ILE A 31 -11.74 10.71 7.54
N THR A 32 -12.32 11.68 8.25
CA THR A 32 -12.20 13.10 7.88
C THR A 32 -10.74 13.57 7.84
N ASN A 33 -9.93 13.17 8.83
CA ASN A 33 -8.51 13.50 8.82
C ASN A 33 -7.75 12.84 7.66
N LEU A 34 -8.11 11.60 7.32
CA LEU A 34 -7.51 10.88 6.20
C LEU A 34 -7.88 11.54 4.86
N GLU A 35 -9.13 11.98 4.72
CA GLU A 35 -9.58 12.72 3.54
C GLU A 35 -8.78 14.02 3.38
N GLU A 36 -8.61 14.79 4.47
CA GLU A 36 -7.79 16.02 4.48
C GLU A 36 -6.32 15.74 4.11
N GLU A 37 -5.71 14.69 4.67
CA GLU A 37 -4.31 14.34 4.38
C GLU A 37 -4.12 13.87 2.92
N VAL A 38 -5.12 13.18 2.35
CA VAL A 38 -5.11 12.79 0.94
C VAL A 38 -5.22 14.01 0.02
N ASP A 39 -6.09 14.96 0.35
CA ASP A 39 -6.23 16.21 -0.40
C ASP A 39 -4.92 17.03 -0.35
N ASP A 40 -4.31 17.17 0.83
CA ASP A 40 -3.02 17.85 1.00
C ASP A 40 -1.88 17.16 0.22
N THR A 41 -1.89 15.82 0.21
CA THR A 41 -0.93 15.02 -0.55
C THR A 41 -1.13 15.22 -2.05
N HIS A 42 -2.38 15.25 -2.51
CA HIS A 42 -2.71 15.50 -3.92
C HIS A 42 -2.21 16.86 -4.37
N ASP A 43 -2.45 17.91 -3.58
CA ASP A 43 -1.97 19.27 -3.86
C ASP A 43 -0.43 19.33 -3.90
N THR A 44 0.22 18.59 -3.01
CA THR A 44 1.68 18.47 -2.97
C THR A 44 2.22 17.79 -4.23
N VAL A 45 1.64 16.65 -4.63
CA VAL A 45 2.03 15.91 -5.84
C VAL A 45 1.80 16.78 -7.09
N SER A 46 0.65 17.44 -7.20
CA SER A 46 0.36 18.32 -8.34
C SER A 46 1.38 19.46 -8.46
N ARG A 47 1.80 20.05 -7.34
CA ARG A 47 2.86 21.06 -7.33
C ARG A 47 4.22 20.48 -7.74
N MET A 48 4.56 19.29 -7.26
CA MET A 48 5.80 18.61 -7.63
C MET A 48 5.83 18.28 -9.12
N ASP A 49 4.75 17.74 -9.69
CA ASP A 49 4.64 17.44 -11.12
C ASP A 49 4.87 18.69 -11.98
N HIS A 50 4.29 19.82 -11.57
CA HIS A 50 4.50 21.09 -12.24
C HIS A 50 5.97 21.51 -12.19
N GLN A 51 6.59 21.48 -11.02
CA GLN A 51 8.01 21.84 -10.84
C GLN A 51 8.95 20.90 -11.62
N LEU A 52 8.67 19.60 -11.64
CA LEU A 52 9.45 18.62 -12.41
C LEU A 52 9.35 18.86 -13.91
N THR A 53 8.16 19.24 -14.39
CA THR A 53 7.97 19.61 -15.80
C THR A 53 8.79 20.85 -16.17
N GLU A 54 8.78 21.88 -15.32
CA GLU A 54 9.60 23.08 -15.52
C GLU A 54 11.11 22.77 -15.50
N GLN A 55 11.54 21.93 -14.55
CA GLN A 55 12.94 21.49 -14.47
C GLN A 55 13.36 20.68 -15.69
N ARG A 56 12.51 19.75 -16.17
CA ARG A 56 12.76 19.01 -17.40
C ARG A 56 12.94 19.95 -18.58
N ALA A 57 12.04 20.94 -18.74
CA ALA A 57 12.14 21.92 -19.82
C ALA A 57 13.44 22.73 -19.75
N LEU A 58 13.87 23.12 -18.54
CA LEU A 58 15.14 23.81 -18.33
C LEU A 58 16.34 22.93 -18.68
N LEU A 59 16.34 21.66 -18.27
CA LEU A 59 17.42 20.72 -18.57
C LEU A 59 17.53 20.44 -20.07
N LEU A 60 16.41 20.31 -20.78
CA LEU A 60 16.40 20.17 -22.23
C LEU A 60 16.98 21.41 -22.92
N ALA A 61 16.61 22.62 -22.47
CA ALA A 61 17.18 23.85 -23.01
C ALA A 61 18.70 23.95 -22.80
N ILE A 62 19.20 23.49 -21.64
CA ILE A 62 20.63 23.42 -21.36
C ILE A 62 21.32 22.36 -22.24
N ALA A 63 20.70 21.18 -22.41
CA ALA A 63 21.22 20.12 -23.28
C ALA A 63 21.37 20.61 -24.73
N ASP A 64 20.36 21.32 -25.25
CA ASP A 64 20.38 21.93 -26.57
C ASP A 64 21.54 22.94 -26.72
N GLU A 65 21.80 23.77 -25.71
CA GLU A 65 22.93 24.72 -25.70
C GLU A 65 24.28 24.01 -25.78
N HIS A 66 24.38 22.83 -25.16
CA HIS A 66 25.57 21.98 -25.20
C HIS A 66 25.66 21.05 -26.42
N GLY A 67 24.66 21.07 -27.31
CA GLY A 67 24.60 20.22 -28.50
C GLY A 67 24.34 18.75 -28.18
N LEU A 68 23.67 18.47 -27.06
CA LEU A 68 23.23 17.13 -26.66
C LEU A 68 21.75 16.95 -27.05
N ASP A 69 21.38 15.77 -27.55
CA ASP A 69 19.97 15.42 -27.76
C ASP A 69 19.38 14.97 -26.42
N GLY A 70 18.76 15.92 -25.70
CA GLY A 70 18.17 15.66 -24.40
C GLY A 70 17.00 14.67 -24.44
N GLU A 71 16.25 14.59 -25.55
CA GLU A 71 15.13 13.66 -25.67
C GLU A 71 15.61 12.23 -25.92
N GLU A 72 16.67 12.04 -26.70
CA GLU A 72 17.33 10.73 -26.85
C GLU A 72 17.85 10.21 -25.51
N ILE A 73 18.51 11.08 -24.72
CA ILE A 73 19.03 10.72 -23.39
C ILE A 73 17.90 10.30 -22.45
N LEU A 74 16.79 11.03 -22.42
CA LEU A 74 15.64 10.71 -21.58
C LEU A 74 14.95 9.42 -22.02
N ALA A 75 14.87 9.16 -23.33
CA ALA A 75 14.33 7.90 -23.86
C ALA A 75 15.19 6.70 -23.45
N GLN A 76 16.52 6.82 -23.53
CA GLN A 76 17.43 5.76 -23.10
C GLN A 76 17.30 5.49 -21.60
N ALA A 77 17.26 6.54 -20.78
CA ALA A 77 17.09 6.38 -19.33
C ALA A 77 15.77 5.66 -18.96
N ALA A 78 14.68 5.95 -19.68
CA ALA A 78 13.40 5.26 -19.47
C ALA A 78 13.42 3.77 -19.85
N ILE A 79 14.25 3.39 -20.84
CA ILE A 79 14.48 1.99 -21.20
C ILE A 79 15.29 1.30 -20.11
N ASP A 80 16.38 1.93 -19.67
CA ASP A 80 17.24 1.37 -18.62
C ASP A 80 16.45 1.11 -17.31
N GLU A 81 15.56 2.04 -16.93
CA GLU A 81 14.66 1.86 -15.78
C GLU A 81 13.64 0.73 -15.98
N ALA A 82 13.06 0.62 -17.17
CA ALA A 82 12.12 -0.46 -17.48
C ALA A 82 12.80 -1.85 -17.47
N ASP A 83 14.03 -1.93 -17.96
CA ASP A 83 14.84 -3.15 -17.96
C ASP A 83 15.22 -3.56 -16.52
N GLU A 84 15.56 -2.59 -15.66
CA GLU A 84 15.84 -2.85 -14.23
C GLU A 84 14.60 -3.41 -13.51
N LEU A 85 13.44 -2.79 -13.70
CA LEU A 85 12.17 -3.27 -13.11
C LEU A 85 11.78 -4.67 -13.62
N ALA A 86 12.02 -4.97 -14.89
CA ALA A 86 11.76 -6.30 -15.44
C ALA A 86 12.71 -7.36 -14.85
N ALA A 87 13.98 -7.01 -14.65
CA ALA A 87 14.96 -7.90 -14.03
C ALA A 87 14.65 -8.19 -12.55
N GLU A 88 14.07 -7.23 -11.83
CA GLU A 88 13.60 -7.44 -10.45
C GLU A 88 12.39 -8.40 -10.37
N ASP A 89 11.47 -8.35 -11.33
CA ASP A 89 10.27 -9.21 -11.39
C ASP A 89 10.61 -10.67 -11.75
N GLU A 90 11.64 -10.90 -12.58
CA GLU A 90 12.12 -12.25 -12.91
C GLU A 90 12.87 -12.95 -11.75
N GLY A 91 13.30 -12.22 -10.73
CA GLY A 91 14.02 -12.74 -9.57
C GLY A 91 13.16 -13.45 -8.52
N GLU A 92 11.83 -13.31 -8.57
CA GLU A 92 10.90 -13.86 -7.57
C GLU A 92 10.26 -15.20 -8.00
N ALA A 93 10.46 -15.63 -9.25
CA ALA A 93 9.86 -16.85 -9.80
C ALA A 93 10.68 -18.16 -9.59
N ASP A 94 11.91 -18.10 -9.09
CA ASP A 94 12.80 -19.27 -8.98
C ASP A 94 12.79 -19.96 -7.58
N ALA A 95 11.98 -19.46 -6.63
CA ALA A 95 11.92 -20.00 -5.26
C ALA A 95 10.81 -21.03 -4.99
N ALA A 96 10.04 -21.44 -6.01
CA ALA A 96 8.84 -22.28 -5.83
C ALA A 96 8.91 -23.71 -6.41
N ASP A 97 10.01 -24.13 -7.03
CA ASP A 97 10.12 -25.47 -7.65
C ASP A 97 11.27 -26.32 -7.10
N ALA A 98 11.29 -26.54 -5.78
CA ALA A 98 12.23 -27.51 -5.18
C ALA A 98 11.72 -28.13 -3.86
N THR A 99 10.45 -28.56 -3.78
CA THR A 99 10.01 -29.51 -2.72
C THR A 99 8.91 -30.46 -3.21
N THR A 100 9.20 -31.23 -4.25
CA THR A 100 8.48 -32.51 -4.47
C THR A 100 9.46 -33.65 -4.20
N ASP A 101 8.98 -34.63 -3.43
CA ASP A 101 9.57 -35.96 -3.20
C ASP A 101 10.56 -36.09 -2.02
N GLU A 102 10.01 -36.39 -0.83
CA GLU A 102 10.45 -37.48 0.08
C GLU A 102 9.81 -37.28 1.48
N SER A 103 8.71 -37.99 1.74
CA SER A 103 8.28 -38.44 3.07
C SER A 103 7.19 -39.50 2.92
N ASP A 104 7.58 -40.59 2.27
CA ASP A 104 6.98 -41.91 2.49
C ASP A 104 7.68 -42.50 3.72
N GLU A 105 7.08 -42.38 4.91
CA GLU A 105 7.16 -43.38 5.99
C GLU A 105 6.38 -42.92 7.25
N ALA A 106 5.74 -43.91 7.88
CA ALA A 106 5.21 -43.92 9.25
C ALA A 106 3.81 -43.34 9.51
N SER A 107 2.77 -44.06 9.06
CA SER A 107 1.53 -44.14 9.87
C SER A 107 0.75 -45.44 9.67
N GLU A 108 1.36 -46.59 10.00
CA GLU A 108 0.61 -47.81 10.33
C GLU A 108 1.36 -48.64 11.38
N ALA A 109 1.10 -48.40 12.67
CA ALA A 109 1.21 -49.40 13.74
C ALA A 109 0.72 -48.85 15.08
N SER A 110 -0.58 -48.94 15.35
CA SER A 110 -1.13 -48.99 16.71
C SER A 110 -2.45 -49.76 16.66
N VAL A 111 -2.31 -51.08 16.59
CA VAL A 111 -3.34 -52.06 16.95
C VAL A 111 -2.65 -53.05 17.89
N GLU A 112 -2.83 -52.88 19.19
CA GLU A 112 -3.10 -53.95 20.16
C GLU A 112 -3.71 -53.36 21.44
#